data_AF-A0A7V9CMR2-F1
#
_entry.id   AF-A0A7V9CMR2-F1
#
_cell.length_a   1.000
_cell.length_b   1.000
_cell.length_c   1.000
_cell.angle_alpha   90.00
_cell.angle_beta   90.00
_cell.angle_gamma   90.00
#
_symmetry.space_group_name_H-M   'P 1'
#
loop_
_entity.id
_entity.type
_entity.pdbx_description
1 polymer ?
#
loop_
_entity_poly.entity_id
_entity_poly.type
_entity_poly.pdbx_seq_one_letter_code
_entity_poly.pdbx_strand_id
1 'polypeptide(L)'
;MHQVDITKLVGLLARLVSGRRRRLSGDADFDQRCLVIEDGVPVRDGWLDAATRKEIARFVDEAPLPGTIWIHDGALVFIMRDPWTGIDGPVVRALLERQGGLASALERTAGVSS
;
A
#
# COMPACT_ATOMS: atom_id res chain seq x y z
N MET A 1 0.11 -15.04 13.21
CA MET A 1 0.34 -13.58 13.16
C MET A 1 0.21 -13.22 11.70
N HIS A 2 -0.75 -12.37 11.34
CA HIS A 2 -1.02 -12.02 9.94
C HIS A 2 -0.61 -10.56 9.71
N GLN A 3 0.28 -10.34 8.75
CA GLN A 3 0.84 -9.02 8.46
C GLN A 3 0.88 -8.79 6.95
N VAL A 4 0.44 -7.59 6.54
CA VAL A 4 0.54 -7.14 5.16
C VAL A 4 1.32 -5.83 5.11
N ASP A 5 2.40 -5.83 4.33
CA ASP A 5 3.24 -4.66 4.09
C ASP A 5 3.02 -4.13 2.67
N ILE A 6 2.69 -2.85 2.55
CA ILE A 6 2.54 -2.16 1.27
C ILE A 6 3.60 -1.07 1.19
N THR A 7 4.57 -1.23 0.29
CA THR A 7 5.67 -0.28 0.13
C THR A 7 5.62 0.39 -1.23
N LYS A 8 5.65 1.74 -1.25
CA LYS A 8 5.80 2.51 -2.50
C LYS A 8 7.11 2.16 -3.19
N LEU A 9 7.05 1.89 -4.49
CA LEU A 9 8.24 1.69 -5.31
C LEU A 9 8.70 3.03 -5.88
N VAL A 10 9.95 3.39 -5.64
CA VAL A 10 10.57 4.61 -6.18
C VAL A 10 11.87 4.30 -6.89
N GLY A 11 12.13 4.98 -8.01
CA GLY A 11 13.42 4.97 -8.72
C GLY A 11 13.94 3.57 -9.09
N LEU A 12 15.13 3.23 -8.58
CA LEU A 12 15.83 1.97 -8.91
C LEU A 12 15.07 0.72 -8.44
N LEU A 13 14.36 0.82 -7.31
CA LEU A 13 13.53 -0.27 -6.78
C LEU A 13 12.37 -0.60 -7.74
N ALA A 14 11.70 0.43 -8.27
CA ALA A 14 10.67 0.23 -9.28
C ALA A 14 11.26 -0.49 -10.52
N ARG A 15 12.44 -0.09 -11.00
CA ARG A 15 13.09 -0.72 -12.17
C ARG A 15 13.48 -2.18 -11.94
N LEU A 16 14.04 -2.51 -10.77
CA LEU A 16 14.43 -3.89 -10.44
C LEU A 16 13.22 -4.81 -10.26
N VAL A 17 12.16 -4.26 -9.67
CA VAL A 17 10.91 -4.98 -9.41
C VAL A 17 10.14 -5.19 -10.71
N SER A 18 9.98 -4.14 -11.53
CA SER A 18 9.33 -4.21 -12.86
C SER A 18 10.10 -5.08 -13.86
N GLY A 19 11.43 -5.11 -13.80
CA GLY A 19 12.27 -5.92 -14.69
C GLY A 19 12.24 -7.43 -14.38
N ARG A 20 11.84 -7.83 -13.16
CA ARG A 20 11.78 -9.24 -12.72
C ARG A 20 10.36 -9.81 -12.62
N ARG A 21 9.30 -8.98 -12.63
CA ARG A 21 7.93 -9.44 -12.31
C ARG A 21 7.05 -9.61 -13.54
N ARG A 22 6.75 -10.86 -13.88
CA ARG A 22 5.43 -11.21 -14.42
C ARG A 22 4.40 -10.92 -13.32
N ARG A 23 3.42 -10.04 -13.62
CA ARG A 23 2.18 -9.73 -12.88
C ARG A 23 2.03 -10.49 -11.56
N LEU A 24 2.57 -9.95 -10.47
CA LEU A 24 2.43 -10.59 -9.17
C LEU A 24 1.03 -10.44 -8.63
N SER A 25 0.43 -9.26 -8.71
CA SER A 25 -0.95 -9.02 -8.26
C SER A 25 -2.00 -9.18 -9.35
N GLY A 26 -1.61 -9.64 -10.55
CA GLY A 26 -2.44 -9.65 -11.75
C GLY A 26 -2.51 -8.31 -12.50
N ASP A 27 -2.07 -7.21 -11.87
CA ASP A 27 -2.18 -5.85 -12.37
C ASP A 27 -0.79 -5.20 -12.51
N ALA A 28 -0.35 -5.02 -13.76
CA ALA A 28 0.99 -4.52 -14.06
C ALA A 28 1.18 -3.04 -13.71
N ASP A 29 0.11 -2.24 -13.74
CA ASP A 29 0.19 -0.82 -13.38
C ASP A 29 0.25 -0.67 -11.86
N PHE A 30 -0.49 -1.50 -11.13
CA PHE A 30 -0.40 -1.59 -9.68
C PHE A 30 0.99 -2.07 -9.21
N ASP A 31 1.51 -3.14 -9.81
CA ASP A 31 2.81 -3.74 -9.46
C ASP A 31 4.00 -2.79 -9.70
N GLN A 32 3.83 -1.76 -10.54
CA GLN A 32 4.83 -0.70 -10.77
C GLN A 32 4.81 0.37 -9.67
N ARG A 33 3.66 0.61 -9.03
CA ARG A 33 3.49 1.67 -8.02
C ARG A 33 3.91 1.21 -6.63
N CYS A 34 3.58 -0.02 -6.28
CA CYS A 34 3.85 -0.56 -4.95
C CYS A 34 4.12 -2.05 -4.94
N LEU A 35 4.82 -2.46 -3.89
CA LEU A 35 5.05 -3.83 -3.50
C LEU A 35 4.10 -4.19 -2.36
N VAL A 36 3.32 -5.26 -2.52
CA VAL A 36 2.54 -5.86 -1.44
C VAL A 36 3.19 -7.19 -1.02
N ILE A 37 3.49 -7.32 0.27
CA ILE A 37 4.01 -8.53 0.92
C ILE A 37 3.01 -8.95 2.00
N GLU A 38 2.62 -10.22 2.02
CA GLU A 38 1.79 -10.84 3.04
C GLU A 38 2.64 -11.91 3.74
N ASP A 39 2.82 -11.79 5.06
CA ASP A 39 3.59 -12.73 5.88
C ASP A 39 5.00 -13.05 5.31
N GLY A 40 5.67 -12.03 4.76
CA GLY A 40 7.00 -12.13 4.16
C GLY A 40 7.03 -12.63 2.70
N VAL A 41 5.88 -12.95 2.11
CA VAL A 41 5.74 -13.46 0.75
C VAL A 41 5.06 -12.43 -0.16
N PRO A 42 5.53 -12.19 -1.39
CA PRO A 42 4.82 -11.34 -2.33
C PRO A 42 3.42 -11.87 -2.64
N VAL A 43 2.44 -10.98 -2.55
CA VAL A 43 1.05 -11.27 -2.88
C VAL A 43 0.92 -11.74 -4.34
N ARG A 44 0.05 -12.73 -4.54
CA ARG A 44 -0.24 -13.34 -5.85
C ARG A 44 -1.52 -12.78 -6.48
N ASP A 45 -1.70 -13.07 -7.78
CA ASP A 45 -2.88 -12.70 -8.54
C ASP A 45 -4.15 -13.28 -7.87
N GLY A 46 -5.22 -12.49 -7.86
CA GLY A 46 -6.49 -12.84 -7.24
C GLY A 46 -6.60 -12.57 -5.73
N TRP A 47 -5.54 -12.15 -5.04
CA TRP A 47 -5.61 -11.85 -3.60
C TRP A 47 -6.26 -10.49 -3.29
N LEU A 48 -5.99 -9.47 -4.11
CA LEU A 48 -6.71 -8.19 -4.05
C LEU A 48 -7.78 -8.14 -5.11
N ASP A 49 -8.95 -7.60 -4.78
CA ASP A 49 -9.90 -7.16 -5.80
C ASP A 49 -9.43 -5.84 -6.46
N ALA A 50 -10.08 -5.48 -7.57
CA ALA A 50 -9.73 -4.28 -8.31
C ALA A 50 -9.99 -2.98 -7.53
N ALA A 51 -11.02 -2.95 -6.67
CA ALA A 51 -11.36 -1.79 -5.87
C ALA A 51 -10.29 -1.50 -4.82
N THR A 52 -9.82 -2.53 -4.14
CA THR A 52 -8.76 -2.47 -3.14
C THR A 52 -7.43 -2.07 -3.76
N ARG A 53 -7.06 -2.65 -4.91
CA ARG A 53 -5.87 -2.22 -5.66
C ARG A 53 -5.92 -0.73 -6.00
N LYS A 54 -7.07 -0.22 -6.45
CA LYS A 54 -7.25 1.19 -6.80
C LYS A 54 -7.06 2.11 -5.58
N GLU A 55 -7.60 1.72 -4.43
CA GLU A 55 -7.51 2.51 -3.20
C GLU A 55 -6.10 2.51 -2.61
N ILE A 56 -5.41 1.36 -2.64
CA ILE A 56 -4.00 1.26 -2.28
C ILE A 56 -3.14 2.13 -3.23
N ALA A 57 -3.37 2.03 -4.54
CA ALA A 57 -2.64 2.83 -5.53
C ALA A 57 -2.84 4.34 -5.28
N ARG A 58 -4.08 4.77 -5.02
CA ARG A 58 -4.39 6.17 -4.69
C ARG A 58 -3.62 6.63 -3.45
N PHE A 59 -3.67 5.84 -2.37
CA PHE A 59 -2.95 6.16 -1.14
C PHE A 59 -1.45 6.31 -1.42
N VAL A 60 -0.85 5.35 -2.14
CA VAL A 60 0.58 5.33 -2.45
C VAL A 60 0.99 6.52 -3.31
N ASP A 61 0.21 6.88 -4.32
CA ASP A 61 0.52 8.00 -5.21
C ASP A 61 0.47 9.35 -4.48
N GLU A 62 -0.54 9.51 -3.63
CA GLU A 62 -0.79 10.75 -2.88
C GLU A 62 -0.02 10.85 -1.56
N ALA A 63 0.59 9.76 -1.09
CA ALA A 63 1.38 9.75 0.13
C ALA A 63 2.49 10.81 0.03
N PRO A 64 2.52 11.79 0.95
CA PRO A 64 3.42 12.94 0.86
C PRO A 64 4.88 12.56 1.03
N LEU A 65 5.16 11.39 1.62
CA LEU A 65 6.49 10.90 1.94
C LEU A 65 6.67 9.41 1.64
N PRO A 66 7.92 8.96 1.42
CA PRO A 66 8.24 7.54 1.35
C PRO A 66 7.92 6.86 2.68
N GLY A 67 7.26 5.71 2.59
CA GLY A 67 6.84 4.94 3.75
C GLY A 67 6.26 3.59 3.38
N THR A 68 5.88 2.85 4.40
CA THR A 68 5.26 1.53 4.27
C THR A 68 3.95 1.53 5.06
N ILE A 69 2.88 1.04 4.44
CA ILE A 69 1.63 0.75 5.14
C ILE A 69 1.76 -0.64 5.74
N TRP A 70 1.55 -0.76 7.03
CA TRP A 70 1.45 -2.02 7.76
C TRP A 70 0.00 -2.26 8.13
N ILE A 71 -0.52 -3.43 7.75
CA ILE A 71 -1.82 -3.91 8.19
C ILE A 71 -1.56 -5.11 9.09
N HIS A 72 -1.94 -5.00 10.35
CA HIS A 72 -1.68 -6.02 11.36
C HIS A 72 -2.74 -5.97 12.45
N ASP A 73 -3.29 -7.12 12.83
CA ASP A 73 -4.29 -7.28 13.91
C ASP A 73 -5.45 -6.26 13.85
N GLY A 74 -5.97 -6.00 12.64
CA GLY A 74 -7.06 -5.05 12.41
C GLY A 74 -6.67 -3.57 12.45
N ALA A 75 -5.39 -3.26 12.66
CA ALA A 75 -4.86 -1.91 12.60
C ALA A 75 -4.19 -1.62 11.26
N LEU A 76 -4.39 -0.40 10.76
CA LEU A 76 -3.67 0.16 9.62
C LEU A 76 -2.71 1.24 10.12
N VAL A 77 -1.42 1.00 9.95
CA VAL A 77 -0.34 1.89 10.41
C VAL A 77 0.46 2.35 9.20
N PHE A 78 0.72 3.65 9.09
CA PHE A 78 1.67 4.16 8.11
C PHE A 78 3.01 4.45 8.78
N ILE A 79 4.04 3.74 8.36
CA ILE A 79 5.40 3.93 8.82
C ILE A 79 6.15 4.83 7.85
N MET A 80 6.33 6.06 8.28
CA MET A 80 7.13 7.05 7.57
C MET A 80 8.62 6.70 7.65
N ARG A 81 9.34 6.83 6.53
CA ARG A 81 10.80 6.71 6.53
C ARG A 81 11.45 8.09 6.62
N ASP A 82 12.62 8.13 7.24
CA ASP A 82 13.47 9.32 7.25
C ASP A 82 13.84 9.78 5.83
N PRO A 83 14.02 11.10 5.62
CA PRO A 83 13.96 12.17 6.63
C PRO A 83 12.53 12.72 6.85
N TRP A 84 12.20 13.13 8.08
CA TRP A 84 10.90 13.73 8.45
C TRP A 84 10.79 15.24 8.16
N THR A 85 11.68 15.76 7.31
CA THR A 85 11.69 17.17 6.94
C THR A 85 10.42 17.54 6.15
N GLY A 86 9.77 18.63 6.53
CA GLY A 86 8.53 19.08 5.88
C GLY A 86 7.26 18.40 6.39
N ILE A 87 7.35 17.67 7.51
CA ILE A 87 6.17 17.18 8.23
C ILE A 87 5.63 18.28 9.15
N ASP A 88 4.43 18.74 8.83
CA ASP A 88 3.68 19.71 9.62
C ASP A 88 2.23 19.25 9.84
N GLY A 89 1.44 20.05 10.56
CA GLY A 89 0.05 19.73 10.91
C GLY A 89 -0.84 19.41 9.69
N PRO A 90 -0.83 20.22 8.62
CA PRO A 90 -1.54 19.91 7.38
C PRO A 90 -1.14 18.57 6.74
N VAL A 91 0.16 18.26 6.67
CA VAL A 91 0.64 16.99 6.10
C VAL A 91 0.18 15.80 6.93
N VAL A 92 0.27 15.89 8.26
CA VAL A 92 -0.21 14.83 9.17
C VAL A 92 -1.72 14.64 9.04
N ARG A 93 -2.51 15.72 8.98
CA ARG A 93 -3.96 15.64 8.80
C ARG A 93 -4.34 14.94 7.50
N ALA A 94 -3.73 15.34 6.38
CA ALA A 94 -3.99 14.74 5.08
C ALA A 94 -3.63 13.24 5.06
N LEU A 95 -2.55 12.86 5.75
CA LEU A 95 -2.18 11.45 5.91
C LEU A 95 -3.23 10.66 6.68
N LEU A 96 -3.70 11.18 7.83
CA LEU A 96 -4.72 10.52 8.65
C LEU A 96 -6.06 10.36 7.92
N GLU A 97 -6.51 11.40 7.20
CA GLU A 97 -7.73 11.35 6.38
C GLU A 97 -7.64 10.26 5.30
N ARG A 98 -6.48 10.16 4.62
CA ARG A 98 -6.23 9.12 3.63
C ARG A 98 -6.15 7.72 4.23
N GLN A 99 -5.55 7.58 5.42
CA GLN A 99 -5.54 6.30 6.15
C GLN A 99 -6.95 5.85 6.48
N GLY A 100 -7.83 6.76 6.92
CA GLY A 100 -9.25 6.47 7.14
C GLY A 100 -9.99 6.03 5.86
N GLY A 101 -9.71 6.70 4.74
CA GLY A 101 -10.24 6.31 3.43
C GLY A 101 -9.82 4.91 2.99
N LEU A 102 -8.54 4.57 3.17
CA LEU A 102 -8.00 3.25 2.86
C LEU A 102 -8.56 2.17 3.80
N ALA A 103 -8.63 2.43 5.10
CA ALA A 103 -9.23 1.50 6.07
C ALA A 103 -10.68 1.17 5.70
N SER A 104 -11.49 2.20 5.40
CA SER A 104 -12.88 2.02 4.96
C SER A 104 -13.00 1.20 3.67
N ALA A 105 -12.02 1.31 2.76
CA ALA A 105 -12.00 0.51 1.54
C ALA A 105 -11.69 -0.96 1.82
N LEU A 106 -10.71 -1.22 2.67
CA LEU A 106 -10.31 -2.58 3.07
C LEU A 106 -11.44 -3.31 3.82
N GLU A 107 -12.16 -2.60 4.70
CA GLU A 107 -13.32 -3.14 5.42
C GLU A 107 -14.43 -3.58 4.46
N ARG A 108 -14.72 -2.79 3.42
CA ARG A 108 -15.72 -3.17 2.40
C ARG A 108 -15.33 -4.44 1.67
N THR A 109 -14.07 -4.60 1.30
CA THR A 109 -13.57 -5.79 0.61
C THR A 109 -13.66 -7.04 1.49
N ALA A 110 -13.34 -6.91 2.78
CA ALA A 110 -13.49 -7.99 3.73
C ALA A 110 -14.97 -8.39 3.92
N GLY A 111 -15.88 -7.41 3.93
CA GLY A 111 -17.32 -7.62 4.09
C GLY A 111 -18.07 -8.14 2.86
N VAL A 112 -17.44 -8.18 1.68
CA VAL A 112 -18.01 -8.81 0.47
C VAL A 112 -17.70 -10.32 0.41
N SER A 113 -16.79 -10.79 1.25
CA SER A 113 -16.36 -12.21 1.30
C SER A 113 -17.11 -13.06 2.34
N SER A 114 -18.23 -12.55 2.89
CA SER A 114 -19.07 -13.23 3.91
C SER A 114 -20.43 -13.64 3.38
#